data_AF-A0A9X2DVD1-F1
#
_entry.id   AF-A0A9X2DVD1-F1
#
_cell.length_a   1.000
_cell.length_b   1.000
_cell.length_c   1.000
_cell.angle_alpha   90.00
_cell.angle_beta   90.00
_cell.angle_gamma   90.00
#
_symmetry.space_group_name_H-M   'P 1'
#
loop_
_entity.id
_entity.type
_entity.pdbx_description
1 polymer ?
#
loop_
_entity_poly.entity_id
_entity_poly.type
_entity_poly.pdbx_seq_one_letter_code
_entity_poly.pdbx_strand_id
1 'polypeptide(L)'
;MPIVHAFDWPDRVVVGTVGSPGARSFYLQARTGPRVVSVGLEKQQSALLAEKIDEILDQLMTAEGNPASVPSGTPAELVDNEPLDQPVEPEFRVGGLSLGWDPTTAQIVIEAYPLTEAEESAEDAEPEEMVVLRIPVGTARAFAKRTLEVVGAGRPLCPRCGDPMDPDGHDCPLA
;
A
#
# COMPACT_ATOMS: atom_id res chain seq x y z
N MET A 1 19.64 -4.94 -17.55
CA MET A 1 18.51 -4.00 -17.42
C MET A 1 17.43 -4.73 -16.65
N PRO A 2 17.00 -4.18 -15.51
CA PRO A 2 15.96 -4.79 -14.67
C PRO A 2 14.64 -4.89 -15.43
N ILE A 3 13.83 -5.90 -15.11
CA ILE A 3 12.42 -5.94 -15.51
C ILE A 3 11.67 -4.91 -14.64
N VAL A 4 11.04 -3.91 -15.25
CA VAL A 4 10.32 -2.86 -14.52
C VAL A 4 8.82 -2.96 -14.77
N HIS A 5 8.07 -3.30 -13.73
CA HIS A 5 6.62 -3.25 -13.71
C HIS A 5 6.13 -1.85 -13.34
N ALA A 6 6.16 -0.95 -14.31
CA ALA A 6 5.70 0.42 -14.13
C ALA A 6 4.17 0.54 -14.32
N PHE A 7 3.52 1.25 -13.39
CA PHE A 7 2.14 1.70 -13.47
C PHE A 7 2.08 3.19 -13.13
N ASP A 8 1.62 3.99 -14.09
CA ASP A 8 1.37 5.41 -13.91
C ASP A 8 -0.13 5.65 -14.04
N TRP A 9 -0.76 6.11 -12.95
CA TRP A 9 -2.23 6.17 -12.81
C TRP A 9 -2.90 4.81 -13.08
N PRO A 10 -2.59 3.77 -12.28
CA PRO A 10 -3.28 2.50 -12.42
C PRO A 10 -4.79 2.65 -12.21
N ASP A 11 -5.58 1.82 -12.90
CA ASP A 11 -7.02 1.72 -12.69
C ASP A 11 -7.36 1.28 -11.27
N ARG A 12 -6.43 0.51 -10.65
CA ARG A 12 -6.57 -0.03 -9.31
C ARG A 12 -5.21 -0.29 -8.68
N VAL A 13 -5.07 0.06 -7.41
CA VAL A 13 -3.91 -0.25 -6.58
C VAL A 13 -4.40 -0.57 -5.17
N VAL A 14 -4.08 -1.75 -4.66
CA VAL A 14 -4.60 -2.23 -3.37
C VAL A 14 -3.60 -3.11 -2.65
N VAL A 15 -3.65 -3.11 -1.32
CA VAL A 15 -3.18 -4.24 -0.52
C VAL A 15 -4.36 -5.16 -0.22
N GLY A 16 -4.12 -6.46 -0.31
CA GLY A 16 -5.06 -7.50 0.08
C GLY A 16 -4.37 -8.68 0.74
N THR A 17 -5.16 -9.64 1.22
CA THR A 17 -4.63 -10.87 1.83
C THR A 17 -5.31 -12.11 1.29
N VAL A 18 -4.55 -13.21 1.25
CA VAL A 18 -5.05 -14.55 0.96
C VAL A 18 -4.67 -15.47 2.12
N GLY A 19 -5.58 -16.35 2.52
CA GLY A 19 -5.38 -17.32 3.61
C GLY A 19 -6.21 -17.06 4.86
N SER A 20 -6.09 -17.96 5.83
CA SER A 20 -6.85 -17.91 7.08
C SER A 20 -6.26 -16.90 8.08
N PRO A 21 -7.07 -16.32 9.00
CA PRO A 21 -6.54 -15.51 10.11
C PRO A 21 -5.39 -16.23 10.84
N GLY A 22 -4.26 -15.53 11.05
CA GLY A 22 -3.04 -16.12 11.63
C GLY A 22 -2.05 -16.72 10.60
N ALA A 23 -2.50 -16.99 9.38
CA ALA A 23 -1.67 -17.53 8.29
C ALA A 23 -1.96 -16.79 6.95
N ARG A 24 -2.17 -15.48 7.02
CA ARG A 24 -2.43 -14.62 5.85
C ARG A 24 -1.13 -14.24 5.16
N SER A 25 -1.11 -14.35 3.84
CA SER A 25 -0.10 -13.70 3.00
C SER A 25 -0.65 -12.39 2.48
N PHE A 26 0.16 -11.33 2.53
CA PHE A 26 -0.19 -9.98 2.07
C PHE A 26 0.35 -9.78 0.65
N TYR A 27 -0.41 -9.04 -0.16
CA TYR A 27 -0.05 -8.74 -1.53
C TYR A 27 -0.34 -7.28 -1.84
N LEU A 28 0.60 -6.60 -2.50
CA LEU A 28 0.37 -5.35 -3.20
C LEU A 28 0.04 -5.67 -4.65
N GLN A 29 -1.13 -5.24 -5.13
CA GLN A 29 -1.61 -5.49 -6.47
C GLN A 29 -1.91 -4.17 -7.19
N ALA A 30 -1.46 -4.07 -8.44
CA ALA A 30 -1.75 -2.97 -9.33
C ALA A 30 -2.34 -3.48 -10.66
N ARG A 31 -3.31 -2.74 -11.22
CA ARG A 31 -3.98 -3.09 -12.47
C ARG A 31 -4.12 -1.90 -13.40
N THR A 32 -3.87 -2.12 -14.68
CA THR A 32 -4.22 -1.21 -15.79
C THR A 32 -4.75 -2.04 -16.96
N GLY A 33 -6.01 -1.83 -17.33
CA GLY A 33 -6.74 -2.64 -18.28
C GLY A 33 -6.66 -4.13 -17.93
N PRO A 34 -6.17 -4.99 -18.84
CA PRO A 34 -6.02 -6.43 -18.60
C PRO A 34 -4.74 -6.80 -17.83
N ARG A 35 -3.80 -5.87 -17.62
CA ARG A 35 -2.53 -6.15 -16.96
C ARG A 35 -2.71 -6.03 -15.44
N VAL A 36 -2.46 -7.12 -14.73
CA VAL A 36 -2.40 -7.18 -13.27
C VAL A 36 -1.01 -7.64 -12.86
N VAL A 37 -0.40 -6.94 -11.91
CA VAL A 37 0.85 -7.36 -11.26
C VAL A 37 0.61 -7.43 -9.76
N SER A 38 1.11 -8.50 -9.14
CA SER A 38 1.03 -8.69 -7.70
C SER A 38 2.42 -8.98 -7.14
N VAL A 39 2.76 -8.40 -5.99
CA VAL A 39 3.99 -8.72 -5.25
C VAL A 39 3.64 -9.06 -3.82
N GLY A 40 4.35 -10.02 -3.24
CA GLY A 40 4.13 -10.48 -1.88
C GLY A 40 4.77 -9.54 -0.87
N LEU A 41 3.98 -9.04 0.08
CA LEU A 41 4.44 -8.19 1.19
C LEU A 41 4.43 -8.95 2.52
N GLU A 42 5.21 -8.46 3.46
CA GLU A 42 4.99 -8.73 4.87
C GLU A 42 3.89 -7.83 5.45
N LYS A 43 3.26 -8.28 6.55
CA LYS A 43 2.26 -7.49 7.27
C LYS A 43 2.84 -6.15 7.74
N GLN A 44 4.05 -6.17 8.29
CA GLN A 44 4.72 -4.97 8.81
C GLN A 44 5.08 -3.99 7.69
N GLN A 45 5.59 -4.48 6.56
CA GLN A 45 5.82 -3.66 5.37
C GLN A 45 4.54 -2.99 4.86
N SER A 46 3.43 -3.75 4.81
CA SER A 46 2.12 -3.22 4.40
C SER A 46 1.64 -2.09 5.32
N ALA A 47 1.75 -2.29 6.64
CA ALA A 47 1.37 -1.30 7.64
C ALA A 47 2.22 -0.02 7.52
N LEU A 48 3.54 -0.19 7.50
CA LEU A 48 4.50 0.92 7.43
C LEU A 48 4.32 1.72 6.13
N LEU A 49 4.09 1.06 5.00
CA LEU A 49 3.84 1.74 3.73
C LEU A 49 2.61 2.64 3.81
N ALA A 50 1.50 2.14 4.38
CA ALA A 50 0.27 2.90 4.53
C ALA A 50 0.43 4.09 5.47
N GLU A 51 1.04 3.88 6.64
CA GLU A 51 1.33 4.95 7.62
C GLU A 51 2.20 6.05 7.00
N LYS A 52 3.26 5.67 6.28
CA LYS A 52 4.16 6.63 5.64
C LYS A 52 3.49 7.40 4.51
N ILE A 53 2.59 6.78 3.75
CA ILE A 53 1.78 7.48 2.75
C ILE A 53 0.90 8.53 3.44
N ASP A 54 0.18 8.17 4.50
CA ASP A 54 -0.68 9.11 5.22
C ASP A 54 0.14 10.27 5.82
N GLU A 55 1.30 9.99 6.43
CA GLU A 55 2.21 11.02 6.93
C GLU A 55 2.62 12.02 5.84
N ILE A 56 3.01 11.54 4.65
CA ILE A 56 3.40 12.40 3.52
C ILE A 56 2.20 13.25 3.07
N LEU A 57 1.02 12.64 2.92
CA LEU A 57 -0.18 13.37 2.49
C LEU A 57 -0.59 14.45 3.51
N ASP A 58 -0.43 14.19 4.81
CA ASP A 58 -0.73 15.15 5.87
C ASP A 58 0.25 16.33 5.91
N GLN A 59 1.54 16.05 5.68
CA GLN A 59 2.53 17.11 5.48
C GLN A 59 2.20 17.95 4.24
N LEU A 60 1.80 17.31 3.14
CA LEU A 60 1.42 18.00 1.91
C LEU A 60 0.16 18.87 2.07
N MET A 61 -0.81 18.47 2.90
CA MET A 61 -1.99 19.29 3.21
C MET A 61 -1.63 20.61 3.91
N THR A 62 -0.58 20.62 4.71
CA THR A 62 -0.17 21.79 5.52
C THR A 62 0.92 22.62 4.85
N ALA A 63 1.54 22.12 3.78
CA ALA A 63 2.59 22.81 3.06
C ALA A 63 2.06 24.04 2.31
N GLU A 64 2.58 25.22 2.65
CA GLU A 64 2.24 26.46 1.97
C GLU A 64 2.63 26.41 0.49
N GLY A 65 1.70 26.80 -0.39
CA GLY A 65 1.94 26.85 -1.84
C GLY A 65 1.91 25.49 -2.55
N ASN A 66 1.51 24.40 -1.87
CA ASN A 66 1.29 23.12 -2.52
C ASN A 66 0.09 23.20 -3.48
N PRO A 67 0.26 22.96 -4.80
CA PRO A 67 -0.84 22.98 -5.76
C PRO A 67 -1.74 21.74 -5.67
N ALA A 68 -1.30 20.66 -5.00
CA ALA A 68 -2.07 19.43 -4.90
C ALA A 68 -3.23 19.59 -3.90
N SER A 69 -4.46 19.38 -4.38
CA SER A 69 -5.64 19.29 -3.51
C SER A 69 -5.68 17.92 -2.84
N VAL A 70 -4.92 17.78 -1.75
CA VAL A 70 -4.89 16.55 -0.96
C VAL A 70 -6.17 16.45 -0.14
N PRO A 71 -6.95 15.35 -0.25
CA PRO A 71 -8.16 15.20 0.53
C PRO A 71 -7.84 14.81 1.98
N SER A 72 -8.62 15.36 2.92
CA SER A 72 -8.51 15.08 4.36
C SER A 72 -9.01 13.69 4.78
N GLY A 73 -9.64 12.97 3.85
CA GLY A 73 -10.09 11.61 4.02
C GLY A 73 -10.28 10.92 2.67
N THR A 74 -10.63 9.64 2.69
CA THR A 74 -10.85 8.87 1.45
C THR A 74 -12.06 9.39 0.69
N PRO A 75 -11.92 9.83 -0.57
CA PRO A 75 -13.06 10.18 -1.43
C PRO A 75 -13.99 8.98 -1.61
N ALA A 76 -15.30 9.19 -1.58
CA ALA A 76 -16.28 8.10 -1.57
C ALA A 76 -16.21 7.23 -2.83
N GLU A 77 -15.91 7.84 -3.97
CA GLU A 77 -15.72 7.18 -5.26
C GLU A 77 -14.44 6.33 -5.35
N LEU A 78 -13.49 6.51 -4.44
CA LEU A 78 -12.24 5.75 -4.38
C LEU A 78 -12.25 4.67 -3.30
N VAL A 79 -13.36 4.51 -2.57
CA VAL A 79 -13.52 3.42 -1.60
C VAL A 79 -13.66 2.09 -2.35
N ASP A 80 -12.64 1.25 -2.25
CA ASP A 80 -12.60 -0.10 -2.81
C ASP A 80 -12.56 -1.12 -1.67
N ASN A 81 -13.55 -2.02 -1.63
CA ASN A 81 -13.62 -3.16 -0.72
C ASN A 81 -13.64 -4.51 -1.46
N GLU A 82 -13.40 -4.50 -2.77
CA GLU A 82 -13.41 -5.70 -3.59
C GLU A 82 -12.19 -6.59 -3.29
N PRO A 83 -12.30 -7.92 -3.45
CA PRO A 83 -11.17 -8.83 -3.28
C PRO A 83 -10.04 -8.54 -4.28
N LEU A 84 -8.88 -9.18 -4.06
CA LEU A 84 -7.79 -9.17 -5.05
C LEU A 84 -8.27 -9.79 -6.36
N ASP A 85 -7.83 -9.21 -7.47
CA ASP A 85 -8.03 -9.77 -8.81
C ASP A 85 -7.28 -11.10 -8.91
N GLN A 86 -7.91 -12.09 -9.57
CA GLN A 86 -7.36 -13.45 -9.74
C GLN A 86 -6.66 -13.59 -11.11
N PRO A 87 -5.57 -14.40 -11.20
CA PRO A 87 -4.92 -15.13 -10.12
C PRO A 87 -4.04 -14.25 -9.23
N VAL A 88 -3.90 -14.60 -7.95
CA VAL A 88 -2.99 -13.92 -7.01
C VAL A 88 -1.68 -14.71 -6.93
N GLU A 89 -0.89 -14.63 -8.00
CA GLU A 89 0.46 -15.18 -8.06
C GLU A 89 1.46 -14.01 -7.95
N PRO A 90 2.33 -13.98 -6.92
CA PRO A 90 3.27 -12.89 -6.78
C PRO A 90 4.42 -13.06 -7.78
N GLU A 91 4.79 -11.97 -8.47
CA GLU A 91 6.03 -11.93 -9.28
C GLU A 91 7.25 -12.20 -8.39
N PHE A 92 7.28 -11.56 -7.22
CA PHE A 92 8.32 -11.76 -6.20
C PHE A 92 7.84 -11.41 -4.79
N ARG A 93 8.64 -11.80 -3.79
CA ARG A 93 8.53 -11.33 -2.39
C ARG A 93 9.32 -10.06 -2.23
N VAL A 94 8.72 -9.02 -1.67
CA VAL A 94 9.36 -7.71 -1.48
C VAL A 94 10.36 -7.76 -0.32
N GLY A 95 11.61 -7.41 -0.57
CA GLY A 95 12.63 -7.20 0.45
C GLY A 95 12.81 -5.73 0.84
N GLY A 96 12.58 -4.82 -0.11
CA GLY A 96 12.74 -3.38 0.10
C GLY A 96 11.60 -2.57 -0.51
N LEU A 97 11.21 -1.49 0.18
CA LEU A 97 10.24 -0.50 -0.30
C LEU A 97 10.87 0.89 -0.27
N SER A 98 10.69 1.64 -1.34
CA SER A 98 10.95 3.08 -1.39
C SER A 98 9.64 3.83 -1.58
N LEU A 99 9.54 4.99 -0.95
CA LEU A 99 8.36 5.86 -1.00
C LEU A 99 8.81 7.30 -1.22
N GLY A 100 8.19 7.98 -2.17
CA GLY A 100 8.50 9.36 -2.50
C GLY A 100 7.28 10.16 -2.95
N TRP A 101 7.47 11.48 -3.03
CA TRP A 101 6.52 12.42 -3.59
C TRP A 101 7.13 13.09 -4.82
N ASP A 102 6.41 13.08 -5.93
CA ASP A 102 6.77 13.83 -7.12
C ASP A 102 5.89 15.10 -7.24
N PRO A 103 6.43 16.29 -6.96
CA PRO A 103 5.68 17.54 -7.02
C PRO A 103 5.34 17.98 -8.46
N THR A 104 6.05 17.46 -9.47
CA THR A 104 5.83 17.84 -10.87
C THR A 104 4.54 17.26 -11.44
N THR A 105 4.16 16.09 -10.95
CA THR A 105 2.97 15.33 -11.37
C THR A 105 1.93 15.19 -10.26
N ALA A 106 2.24 15.66 -9.05
CA ALA A 106 1.42 15.54 -7.85
C ALA A 106 1.08 14.08 -7.51
N GLN A 107 2.10 13.22 -7.52
CA GLN A 107 1.94 11.78 -7.31
C GLN A 107 2.81 11.25 -6.16
N ILE A 108 2.26 10.28 -5.45
CA ILE A 108 3.05 9.40 -4.59
C ILE A 108 3.70 8.34 -5.48
N VAL A 109 4.99 8.11 -5.28
CA VAL A 109 5.78 7.10 -5.98
C VAL A 109 6.14 6.00 -5.00
N ILE A 110 5.74 4.76 -5.30
CA ILE A 110 6.06 3.57 -4.51
C ILE A 110 6.93 2.68 -5.39
N GLU A 111 8.09 2.25 -4.87
CA GLU A 111 8.95 1.29 -5.53
C GLU A 111 9.12 0.07 -4.65
N ALA A 112 8.91 -1.12 -5.22
CA ALA A 112 9.05 -2.39 -4.53
C ALA A 112 10.15 -3.21 -5.17
N TYR A 113 11.10 -3.65 -4.34
CA TYR A 113 12.29 -4.38 -4.72
C TYR A 113 12.22 -5.82 -4.20
N PRO A 114 12.65 -6.80 -5.00
CA PRO A 114 12.65 -8.20 -4.60
C PRO A 114 13.56 -8.43 -3.39
N LEU A 115 13.19 -9.41 -2.57
CA LEU A 115 14.03 -9.91 -1.51
C LEU A 115 15.24 -10.61 -2.15
N THR A 116 16.44 -10.10 -1.86
CA THR A 116 17.69 -10.70 -2.30
C THR A 116 18.13 -11.75 -1.28
N GLU A 117 18.51 -12.94 -1.76
CA GLU A 117 18.99 -14.04 -0.90
C GLU A 117 20.49 -13.95 -0.57
N ALA A 118 21.20 -12.92 -1.05
CA ALA A 118 22.65 -12.82 -0.95
C ALA A 118 23.10 -11.91 0.21
N GLU A 119 23.73 -12.51 1.24
CA GLU A 119 24.39 -11.83 2.36
C GLU A 119 25.73 -11.14 1.98
N GLU A 120 26.15 -11.18 0.71
CA GLU A 120 27.44 -10.63 0.27
C GLU A 120 27.26 -9.47 -0.72
N SER A 121 27.50 -8.24 -0.22
CA SER A 121 27.61 -6.97 -0.98
C SER A 121 26.35 -6.53 -1.76
N ALA A 122 25.26 -6.29 -1.05
CA ALA A 122 23.98 -5.80 -1.59
C ALA A 122 23.96 -4.32 -2.04
N GLU A 123 25.07 -3.57 -1.92
CA GLU A 123 25.06 -2.12 -2.21
C GLU A 123 25.23 -1.77 -3.70
N ASP A 124 25.68 -2.71 -4.56
CA ASP A 124 25.97 -2.45 -5.98
C ASP A 124 25.26 -3.40 -6.98
N ALA A 125 24.43 -4.34 -6.50
CA ALA A 125 23.68 -5.23 -7.38
C ALA A 125 22.37 -4.57 -7.82
N GLU A 126 22.27 -4.20 -9.10
CA GLU A 126 20.99 -3.77 -9.69
C GLU A 126 19.96 -4.90 -9.53
N PRO A 127 18.74 -4.61 -9.02
CA PRO A 127 17.71 -5.64 -8.84
C PRO A 127 17.36 -6.26 -10.19
N GLU A 128 17.05 -7.56 -10.26
CA GLU A 128 16.68 -8.20 -11.53
C GLU A 128 15.29 -7.75 -12.02
N GLU A 129 14.42 -7.35 -11.08
CA GLU A 129 13.04 -6.96 -11.30
C GLU A 129 12.59 -5.93 -10.25
N MET A 130 11.61 -5.09 -10.55
CA MET A 130 10.97 -4.19 -9.59
C MET A 130 9.56 -3.77 -10.02
N VAL A 131 8.77 -3.27 -9.07
CA VAL A 131 7.49 -2.59 -9.34
C VAL A 131 7.64 -1.11 -9.04
N VAL A 132 7.14 -0.25 -9.94
CA VAL A 132 7.08 1.21 -9.74
C VAL A 132 5.64 1.67 -9.93
N LEU A 133 5.05 2.23 -8.88
CA LEU A 133 3.68 2.73 -8.88
C LEU A 133 3.69 4.24 -8.70
N ARG A 134 2.99 4.96 -9.57
CA ARG A 134 2.78 6.40 -9.46
C ARG A 134 1.29 6.66 -9.34
N ILE A 135 0.86 7.10 -8.16
CA ILE A 135 -0.55 7.19 -7.80
C ILE A 135 -0.90 8.61 -7.35
N PRO A 136 -2.05 9.17 -7.77
CA PRO A 136 -2.46 10.51 -7.36
C PRO A 136 -2.84 10.53 -5.87
N VAL A 137 -2.80 11.72 -5.25
CA VAL A 137 -3.02 11.92 -3.81
C VAL A 137 -4.34 11.33 -3.28
N GLY A 138 -5.42 11.37 -4.08
CA GLY A 138 -6.70 10.77 -3.69
C GLY A 138 -6.64 9.24 -3.63
N THR A 139 -6.03 8.61 -4.64
CA THR A 139 -5.80 7.15 -4.67
C THR A 139 -4.85 6.72 -3.56
N ALA A 140 -3.80 7.50 -3.29
CA ALA A 140 -2.89 7.24 -2.18
C ALA A 140 -3.60 7.25 -0.82
N ARG A 141 -4.49 8.22 -0.59
CA ARG A 141 -5.31 8.29 0.64
C ARG A 141 -6.25 7.09 0.77
N ALA A 142 -6.89 6.68 -0.33
CA ALA A 142 -7.74 5.49 -0.34
C ALA A 142 -6.94 4.20 -0.07
N PHE A 143 -5.78 4.08 -0.70
CA PHE A 143 -4.86 2.97 -0.54
C PHE A 143 -4.37 2.83 0.90
N ALA A 144 -3.92 3.93 1.52
CA ALA A 144 -3.42 3.92 2.89
C ALA A 144 -4.50 3.45 3.88
N LYS A 145 -5.69 4.07 3.83
CA LYS A 145 -6.82 3.68 4.67
C LYS A 145 -7.17 2.19 4.53
N ARG A 146 -7.39 1.72 3.29
CA ARG A 146 -7.72 0.31 3.02
C ARG A 146 -6.62 -0.62 3.55
N THR A 147 -5.35 -0.28 3.32
CA THR A 147 -4.23 -1.11 3.72
C THR A 147 -4.18 -1.27 5.24
N LEU A 148 -4.40 -0.20 6.00
CA LEU A 148 -4.50 -0.24 7.46
C LEU A 148 -5.69 -1.09 7.93
N GLU A 149 -6.85 -0.99 7.27
CA GLU A 149 -8.00 -1.85 7.56
C GLU A 149 -7.68 -3.33 7.31
N VAL A 150 -7.03 -3.68 6.20
CA VAL A 150 -6.61 -5.05 5.85
C VAL A 150 -5.60 -5.61 6.86
N VAL A 151 -4.60 -4.81 7.24
CA VAL A 151 -3.62 -5.14 8.27
C VAL A 151 -4.30 -5.34 9.63
N GLY A 152 -5.29 -4.49 9.93
CA GLY A 152 -6.05 -4.46 11.17
C GLY A 152 -7.14 -5.52 11.29
N ALA A 153 -7.64 -6.08 10.18
CA ALA A 153 -8.73 -7.07 10.12
C ALA A 153 -8.33 -8.48 10.66
N GLY A 154 -7.23 -8.59 11.40
CA GLY A 154 -6.91 -9.74 12.26
C GLY A 154 -7.05 -9.48 13.74
N ARG A 155 -7.40 -8.25 14.10
CA ARG A 155 -7.68 -7.86 15.47
C ARG A 155 -9.10 -8.32 15.85
N PRO A 156 -9.32 -8.74 17.11
CA PRO A 156 -10.67 -8.99 17.59
C PRO A 156 -11.54 -7.73 17.38
N LEU A 157 -12.75 -7.91 16.87
CA LEU A 157 -13.70 -6.81 16.67
C LEU A 157 -14.30 -6.37 18.00
N CYS A 158 -14.48 -5.06 18.18
CA CYS A 158 -15.16 -4.49 19.33
C CYS A 158 -16.62 -4.98 19.35
N PRO A 159 -17.10 -5.60 20.44
CA PRO A 159 -18.46 -6.13 20.51
C PRO A 159 -19.54 -5.04 20.55
N ARG A 160 -19.15 -3.76 20.67
CA ARG A 160 -20.06 -2.61 20.70
C ARG A 160 -20.18 -1.91 19.35
N CYS A 161 -19.06 -1.44 18.78
CA CYS A 161 -19.08 -0.68 17.52
C CYS A 161 -18.75 -1.51 16.27
N GLY A 162 -18.16 -2.70 16.43
CA GLY A 162 -17.74 -3.54 15.32
C GLY A 162 -16.38 -3.19 14.72
N ASP A 163 -15.69 -2.16 15.22
CA ASP A 163 -14.37 -1.78 14.74
C ASP A 163 -13.26 -2.71 15.26
N PRO A 164 -12.14 -2.90 14.53
CA PRO A 164 -11.00 -3.69 15.01
C PRO A 164 -10.35 -3.07 16.27
N MET A 165 -10.13 -3.85 17.33
CA MET A 165 -9.54 -3.34 18.58
C MET A 165 -8.00 -3.44 18.59
N ASP A 166 -7.32 -2.36 18.94
CA ASP A 166 -5.87 -2.35 19.16
C ASP A 166 -5.44 -3.12 20.42
N PRO A 167 -4.20 -3.65 20.47
CA PRO A 167 -3.68 -4.40 21.63
C PRO A 167 -3.55 -3.52 22.88
N ASP A 168 -3.23 -2.24 22.69
CA ASP A 168 -3.04 -1.25 23.76
C ASP A 168 -4.36 -0.63 24.26
N GLY A 169 -5.48 -1.01 23.65
CA GLY A 169 -6.83 -0.50 23.96
C GLY A 169 -7.51 0.11 22.74
N HIS A 170 -8.85 0.13 22.77
CA HIS A 170 -9.68 0.71 21.71
C HIS A 170 -10.59 1.78 22.31
N ASP A 171 -10.47 3.02 21.83
CA ASP A 171 -11.39 4.10 22.15
C ASP A 171 -12.68 3.93 21.33
N CYS A 172 -13.66 3.28 21.95
CA CYS A 172 -14.96 3.03 21.33
C CYS A 172 -15.77 4.34 21.22
N PRO A 173 -16.21 4.79 20.03
CA PRO A 173 -17.06 5.96 19.90
C PRO A 173 -18.48 5.75 20.46
N LEU A 174 -18.85 4.49 20.74
CA LEU A 174 -20.07 4.09 21.42
C LEU A 174 -19.84 3.74 22.91
N ALA A 175 -18.73 4.21 23.50
CA ALA A 175 -18.40 3.98 24.91
C ALA A 175 -19.42 4.61 25.85
#